data_AF-A0ABF7RQ51-F1
#
_entry.id   AF-A0ABF7RQ51-F1
#
_cell.length_a   1.000
_cell.length_b   1.000
_cell.length_c   1.000
_cell.angle_alpha   90.00
_cell.angle_beta   90.00
_cell.angle_gamma   90.00
#
_symmetry.space_group_name_H-M   'P 1'
#
loop_
_entity.id
_entity.type
_entity.pdbx_description
1 polymer ?
#
loop_
_entity_poly.entity_id
_entity_poly.type
_entity_poly.pdbx_seq_one_letter_code
_entity_poly.pdbx_strand_id
1 'polypeptide(L)'
;MSATITKLLNSKHVSVREVAEKSHVSESTLRKAIARPIESWSIRILDAFAAGLDKRAGDLLNMLKPQSYNLEIDDDTQTIQGVFIPDKDMYFEIRGVVEASHLEGWNPTKEDIQAVLDGVLNPDPEEVKEIAAIWNSNNE
;
A
#
# COMPACT_ATOMS: atom_id res chain seq x y z
N MET A 1 1.04 -5.94 1.70
CA MET A 1 0.77 -7.31 1.19
C MET A 1 -0.74 -7.52 1.09
N SER A 2 -1.30 -7.81 -0.09
CA SER A 2 -2.71 -8.24 -0.21
C SER A 2 -2.93 -9.51 0.62
N ALA A 3 -3.95 -9.50 1.48
CA ALA A 3 -4.35 -10.71 2.18
C ALA A 3 -4.96 -11.66 1.15
N THR A 4 -4.42 -12.87 1.03
CA THR A 4 -5.04 -13.91 0.22
C THR A 4 -6.26 -14.45 0.97
N ILE A 5 -7.37 -14.73 0.28
CA ILE A 5 -8.57 -15.29 0.91
C ILE A 5 -8.25 -16.54 1.75
N THR A 6 -7.32 -17.39 1.30
CA THR A 6 -6.87 -18.58 2.03
C THR A 6 -6.23 -18.23 3.37
N LYS A 7 -5.41 -17.18 3.44
CA LYS A 7 -4.79 -16.74 4.70
C LYS A 7 -5.87 -16.23 5.67
N LEU A 8 -6.86 -15.52 5.15
CA LEU A 8 -7.96 -14.97 5.95
C LEU A 8 -8.91 -16.06 6.48
N LEU A 9 -9.20 -17.07 5.67
CA LEU A 9 -9.98 -18.24 6.09
C LEU A 9 -9.24 -19.03 7.19
N ASN A 10 -7.95 -19.28 6.99
CA ASN A 10 -7.13 -20.00 7.96
C ASN A 10 -7.02 -19.27 9.31
N SER A 11 -6.88 -17.94 9.30
CA SER A 11 -6.79 -17.15 10.53
C SER A 11 -8.10 -17.08 11.32
N LYS A 12 -9.24 -17.34 10.65
CA LYS A 12 -10.56 -17.42 11.27
C LYS A 12 -11.02 -18.85 11.52
N HIS A 13 -10.18 -19.84 11.24
CA HIS A 13 -10.52 -21.27 11.31
C HIS A 13 -11.76 -21.66 10.48
N VAL A 14 -12.05 -20.90 9.41
CA VAL A 14 -13.18 -21.15 8.51
C VAL A 14 -12.72 -22.03 7.36
N SER A 15 -13.42 -23.13 7.11
CA SER A 15 -13.13 -24.01 5.98
C SER A 15 -13.94 -23.63 4.74
N VAL A 16 -13.44 -23.90 3.53
CA VAL A 16 -14.19 -23.67 2.29
C VAL A 16 -15.51 -24.45 2.25
N ARG A 17 -15.55 -25.60 2.92
CA ARG A 17 -16.78 -26.39 3.09
C ARG A 17 -17.82 -25.65 3.93
N GLU A 18 -17.41 -25.05 5.04
CA GLU A 18 -18.30 -24.23 5.87
C GLU A 18 -18.84 -23.03 5.08
N VAL A 19 -18.00 -22.37 4.28
CA VAL A 19 -18.43 -21.31 3.36
C VAL A 19 -19.50 -21.83 2.39
N ALA A 20 -19.27 -22.99 1.79
CA ALA A 20 -20.20 -23.62 0.84
C ALA A 20 -21.57 -23.93 1.48
N GLU A 21 -21.56 -24.45 2.70
CA GLU A 21 -22.75 -24.78 3.48
C GLU A 21 -23.56 -23.52 3.81
N LYS A 22 -22.90 -22.44 4.28
CA LYS A 22 -23.55 -21.16 4.62
C LYS A 22 -24.09 -20.40 3.40
N SER A 23 -23.39 -20.46 2.27
CA SER A 23 -23.70 -19.62 1.10
C SER A 23 -24.49 -20.32 0.01
N HIS A 24 -24.72 -21.63 0.13
CA HIS A 24 -25.30 -22.47 -0.93
C HIS A 24 -24.55 -22.37 -2.28
N VAL A 25 -23.24 -22.12 -2.23
CA VAL A 25 -22.36 -22.16 -3.41
C VAL A 25 -21.53 -23.43 -3.31
N SER A 26 -21.40 -24.19 -4.41
CA SER A 26 -20.66 -25.45 -4.35
C SER A 26 -19.21 -25.24 -3.95
N GLU A 27 -18.69 -26.14 -3.12
CA GLU A 27 -17.29 -26.12 -2.68
C GLU A 27 -16.32 -26.12 -3.87
N SER A 28 -16.65 -26.84 -4.95
CA SER A 28 -15.86 -26.85 -6.18
C SER A 28 -15.78 -25.48 -6.87
N THR A 29 -16.85 -24.69 -6.83
CA THR A 29 -16.87 -23.32 -7.36
C THR A 29 -16.01 -22.41 -6.52
N LEU A 30 -16.12 -22.49 -5.19
CA LEU A 30 -15.31 -21.69 -4.27
C LEU A 30 -13.82 -22.03 -4.39
N ARG A 31 -13.46 -23.31 -4.48
CA ARG A 31 -12.06 -23.73 -4.69
C ARG A 31 -11.48 -23.22 -6.01
N LYS A 32 -12.27 -23.23 -7.08
CA LYS A 32 -11.86 -22.64 -8.37
C LYS A 32 -11.67 -21.13 -8.27
N ALA A 33 -12.50 -20.45 -7.48
CA ALA A 33 -12.37 -19.01 -7.27
C ALA A 33 -11.08 -18.64 -6.53
N ILE A 34 -10.71 -19.39 -5.48
CA ILE A 34 -9.47 -19.16 -4.71
C ILE A 34 -8.22 -19.18 -5.62
N ALA A 35 -8.23 -19.97 -6.69
CA ALA A 35 -7.13 -20.07 -7.63
C ALA A 35 -7.07 -18.92 -8.66
N ARG A 36 -8.01 -17.98 -8.63
CA ARG A 36 -8.11 -16.87 -9.59
C ARG A 36 -7.97 -15.51 -8.90
N PRO A 37 -7.52 -14.46 -9.61
CA PRO A 37 -7.50 -13.09 -9.10
C PRO A 37 -8.90 -12.64 -8.66
N ILE A 38 -8.97 -11.82 -7.61
CA ILE A 38 -10.24 -11.35 -7.04
C ILE A 38 -11.07 -10.53 -8.04
N GLU A 39 -10.40 -9.86 -8.98
CA GLU A 39 -11.00 -9.09 -10.07
C GLU A 39 -11.85 -9.96 -11.01
N SER A 40 -11.60 -11.28 -11.02
CA SER A 40 -12.37 -12.25 -11.81
C SER A 40 -13.56 -12.85 -11.07
N TRP A 41 -13.73 -12.53 -9.79
CA TRP A 41 -14.78 -13.11 -8.97
C TRP A 41 -16.13 -12.45 -9.27
N SER A 42 -17.18 -13.26 -9.35
CA SER A 42 -18.53 -12.73 -9.36
C SER A 42 -18.92 -12.21 -7.97
N ILE A 43 -19.87 -11.29 -7.92
CA ILE A 43 -20.44 -10.78 -6.66
C ILE A 43 -20.93 -11.96 -5.78
N ARG A 44 -21.55 -12.98 -6.38
CA ARG A 44 -21.99 -14.20 -5.67
C ARG A 44 -20.85 -14.94 -4.96
N ILE A 45 -19.66 -15.00 -5.55
CA ILE A 45 -18.49 -15.64 -4.94
C ILE A 45 -17.97 -14.78 -3.79
N LEU A 46 -17.91 -13.45 -3.98
CA LEU A 46 -17.50 -12.53 -2.94
C LEU A 46 -18.46 -12.58 -1.73
N ASP A 47 -19.77 -12.56 -1.98
CA ASP A 47 -20.80 -12.70 -0.94
C ASP A 47 -20.69 -14.02 -0.20
N ALA A 48 -20.40 -15.12 -0.90
CA ALA A 48 -20.20 -16.42 -0.28
C ALA A 48 -19.06 -16.40 0.74
N PHE A 49 -17.88 -15.95 0.34
CA PHE A 49 -16.74 -15.85 1.26
C PHE A 49 -16.98 -14.84 2.37
N ALA A 50 -17.68 -13.73 2.09
CA ALA A 50 -18.03 -12.74 3.09
C ALA A 50 -18.97 -13.32 4.16
N ALA A 51 -19.99 -14.07 3.74
CA ALA A 51 -20.89 -14.78 4.65
C ALA A 51 -20.16 -15.83 5.50
N GLY A 52 -19.20 -16.55 4.91
CA GLY A 52 -18.38 -17.51 5.65
C GLY A 52 -17.48 -16.87 6.71
N LEU A 53 -17.05 -15.63 6.49
CA LEU A 53 -16.17 -14.87 7.37
C LEU A 53 -16.92 -13.89 8.30
N ASP A 54 -18.25 -13.93 8.31
CA ASP A 54 -19.12 -12.98 9.02
C ASP A 54 -18.76 -11.52 8.73
N LYS A 55 -18.55 -11.21 7.44
CA LYS A 55 -18.17 -9.88 6.92
C LYS A 55 -19.14 -9.40 5.86
N ARG A 56 -19.15 -8.10 5.60
CA ARG A 56 -19.79 -7.54 4.40
C ARG A 56 -18.86 -7.76 3.20
N ALA A 57 -19.45 -8.02 2.03
CA ALA A 57 -18.70 -8.24 0.80
C ALA A 57 -17.78 -7.06 0.44
N GLY A 58 -18.23 -5.83 0.66
CA GLY A 58 -17.40 -4.63 0.46
C GLY A 58 -16.17 -4.59 1.37
N ASP A 59 -16.33 -4.91 2.65
CA ASP A 59 -15.21 -4.94 3.60
C ASP A 59 -14.21 -6.03 3.21
N LEU A 60 -14.71 -7.21 2.81
CA LEU A 60 -13.87 -8.29 2.32
C LEU A 60 -13.11 -7.88 1.05
N LEU A 61 -13.77 -7.23 0.09
CA LEU A 61 -13.12 -6.72 -1.11
C LEU A 61 -11.99 -5.74 -0.77
N ASN A 62 -12.23 -4.81 0.16
CA ASN A 62 -11.20 -3.85 0.59
C ASN A 62 -10.00 -4.52 1.27
N MET A 63 -10.21 -5.65 1.95
CA MET A 63 -9.13 -6.43 2.56
C MET A 63 -8.31 -7.24 1.54
N LEU A 64 -8.97 -7.74 0.49
CA LEU A 64 -8.37 -8.64 -0.49
C LEU A 64 -7.77 -7.91 -1.68
N LYS A 65 -8.37 -6.79 -2.10
CA LYS A 65 -7.86 -5.95 -3.18
C LYS A 65 -6.45 -5.49 -2.79
N PRO A 66 -5.47 -5.56 -3.71
CA PRO A 66 -4.21 -4.84 -3.51
C PRO A 66 -4.57 -3.39 -3.18
N GLN A 67 -4.21 -2.92 -1.98
CA GLN A 67 -4.30 -1.50 -1.67
C GLN A 67 -3.49 -0.80 -2.76
N SER A 68 -4.17 -0.02 -3.61
CA SER A 68 -3.48 0.88 -4.52
C SER A 68 -2.67 1.79 -3.62
N TYR A 69 -1.36 1.82 -3.85
CA TYR A 69 -0.50 2.77 -3.16
C TYR A 69 -1.08 4.17 -3.38
N ASN A 70 -1.30 4.89 -2.29
CA ASN A 70 -1.64 6.30 -2.31
C ASN A 70 -0.54 7.02 -1.54
N LEU A 71 -0.02 8.11 -2.12
CA LEU A 71 0.86 9.01 -1.40
C LEU A 71 0.01 9.81 -0.40
N GLU A 72 0.23 9.60 0.90
CA GLU A 72 -0.47 10.33 1.96
C GLU A 72 0.30 11.62 2.30
N ILE A 73 -0.36 12.76 2.12
CA ILE A 73 0.15 14.10 2.46
C ILE A 73 -0.95 14.84 3.22
N ASP A 74 -0.58 15.47 4.34
CA ASP A 74 -1.47 16.31 5.14
C ASP A 74 -0.78 17.65 5.45
N ASP A 75 -1.26 18.69 4.76
CA ASP A 75 -0.76 20.06 4.91
C ASP A 75 -1.14 20.71 6.24
N ASP A 76 -2.22 20.26 6.89
CA ASP A 76 -2.67 20.82 8.17
C ASP A 76 -1.77 20.35 9.30
N THR A 77 -1.27 19.11 9.20
CA THR A 77 -0.36 18.51 10.19
C THR A 77 1.10 18.50 9.77
N GLN A 78 1.44 18.96 8.56
CA GLN A 78 2.77 18.90 7.97
C GLN A 78 3.34 17.47 7.97
N THR A 79 2.54 16.50 7.51
CA THR A 79 2.96 15.10 7.44
C THR A 79 2.99 14.55 6.02
N ILE A 80 4.01 13.74 5.73
CA ILE A 80 4.15 12.97 4.49
C ILE A 80 4.34 11.51 4.88
N GLN A 81 3.45 10.63 4.44
CA GLN A 81 3.38 9.22 4.88
C GLN A 81 3.43 9.05 6.41
N GLY A 82 2.84 9.99 7.15
CA GLY A 82 2.83 10.01 8.61
C GLY A 82 4.17 10.38 9.27
N VAL A 83 5.15 10.89 8.51
CA VAL A 83 6.36 11.54 9.04
C VAL A 83 6.08 13.02 9.21
N PHE A 84 6.24 13.53 10.42
CA PHE A 84 6.06 14.95 10.73
C PHE A 84 7.33 15.74 10.42
N ILE A 85 7.18 16.82 9.66
CA ILE A 85 8.27 17.73 9.29
C ILE A 85 7.99 19.08 9.96
N PRO A 86 8.69 19.42 11.08
CA PRO A 86 8.33 20.58 11.88
C PRO A 86 8.55 21.93 11.18
N ASP A 87 9.64 22.03 10.41
CA ASP A 87 9.94 23.24 9.66
C ASP A 87 9.08 23.33 8.41
N LYS A 88 8.40 24.47 8.23
CA LYS A 88 7.39 24.65 7.20
C LYS A 88 7.99 24.76 5.80
N ASP A 89 9.12 25.43 5.66
CA ASP A 89 9.77 25.62 4.37
C ASP A 89 10.36 24.28 3.91
N MET A 90 11.04 23.58 4.81
CA MET A 90 11.55 22.22 4.59
C MET A 90 10.42 21.23 4.26
N TYR A 91 9.26 21.34 4.91
CA TYR A 91 8.09 20.52 4.57
C TYR A 91 7.69 20.70 3.10
N PHE A 92 7.60 21.94 2.61
CA PHE A 92 7.23 22.18 1.21
C PHE A 92 8.31 21.74 0.22
N GLU A 93 9.59 21.88 0.56
CA GLU A 93 10.69 21.40 -0.26
C GLU A 93 10.67 19.87 -0.39
N ILE A 94 10.59 19.16 0.73
CA ILE A 94 10.51 17.69 0.76
C ILE A 94 9.23 17.23 0.06
N ARG A 95 8.10 17.87 0.31
CA ARG A 95 6.82 17.57 -0.37
C ARG A 95 6.97 17.67 -1.88
N GLY A 96 7.55 18.75 -2.40
CA GLY A 96 7.71 18.96 -3.84
C GLY A 96 8.54 17.86 -4.50
N VAL A 97 9.66 17.46 -3.88
CA VAL A 97 10.50 16.37 -4.37
C VAL A 97 9.74 15.04 -4.31
N VAL A 98 9.08 14.75 -3.20
CA VAL A 98 8.32 13.50 -3.01
C VAL A 98 7.18 13.37 -4.02
N GLU A 99 6.42 14.44 -4.26
CA GLU A 99 5.34 14.46 -5.24
C GLU A 99 5.88 14.27 -6.68
N ALA A 100 6.96 14.97 -7.04
CA ALA A 100 7.59 14.82 -8.36
C ALA A 100 8.10 13.39 -8.58
N SER A 101 8.87 12.85 -7.63
CA SER A 101 9.36 11.47 -7.70
C SER A 101 8.22 10.45 -7.69
N HIS A 102 7.11 10.74 -7.01
CA HIS A 102 5.93 9.88 -7.06
C HIS A 102 5.28 9.83 -8.44
N LEU A 103 5.19 10.97 -9.13
CA LEU A 103 4.74 11.02 -10.52
C LEU A 103 5.67 10.25 -11.47
N GLU A 104 6.96 10.15 -11.14
CA GLU A 104 7.95 9.34 -11.85
C GLU A 104 7.90 7.85 -11.49
N GLY A 105 7.03 7.46 -10.56
CA GLY A 105 6.74 6.07 -10.20
C GLY A 105 7.34 5.59 -8.88
N TRP A 106 7.97 6.48 -8.11
CA TRP A 106 8.41 6.16 -6.76
C TRP A 106 7.22 6.09 -5.80
N ASN A 107 7.13 5.04 -4.99
CA ASN A 107 6.02 4.84 -4.06
C ASN A 107 6.57 4.78 -2.63
N PRO A 108 6.96 5.92 -2.03
CA PRO A 108 7.65 5.96 -0.75
C PRO A 108 6.83 5.38 0.40
N THR A 109 7.50 4.58 1.21
CA THR A 109 7.04 4.18 2.55
C THR A 109 7.34 5.25 3.58
N LYS A 110 6.83 5.08 4.80
CA LYS A 110 7.17 5.96 5.93
C LYS A 110 8.68 5.98 6.19
N GLU A 111 9.32 4.82 6.11
CA GLU A 111 10.76 4.67 6.31
C GLU A 111 11.57 5.41 5.24
N ASP A 112 11.09 5.40 3.99
CA ASP A 112 11.73 6.15 2.90
C ASP A 112 11.65 7.67 3.14
N ILE A 113 10.48 8.17 3.56
CA ILE A 113 10.32 9.60 3.90
C ILE A 113 11.19 9.98 5.10
N GLN A 114 11.30 9.12 6.10
CA GLN A 114 12.19 9.35 7.25
C GLN A 114 13.65 9.43 6.80
N ALA A 115 14.09 8.55 5.88
CA ALA A 115 15.45 8.57 5.35
C ALA A 115 15.74 9.87 4.56
N VAL A 116 14.79 10.36 3.75
CA VAL A 116 14.91 11.65 3.06
C VAL A 116 15.06 12.79 4.08
N LEU A 117 14.20 12.82 5.10
CA LEU A 117 14.26 13.84 6.15
C LEU A 117 15.60 13.79 6.90
N ASP A 118 16.07 12.60 7.27
CA ASP A 118 17.33 12.42 7.98
C ASP A 118 18.53 12.86 7.13
N GLY A 119 18.50 12.59 5.81
CA GLY A 119 19.53 13.04 4.87
C GLY A 119 19.55 14.54 4.65
N VAL A 120 18.39 15.21 4.70
CA VAL A 120 18.32 16.69 4.65
C VAL A 120 18.86 17.31 5.95
N LEU A 121 18.52 16.72 7.10
CA LEU A 121 18.95 17.22 8.41
C LEU A 121 20.44 16.94 8.70
N ASN A 122 20.94 15.80 8.24
CA ASN A 122 22.30 15.33 8.46
C ASN A 122 22.90 14.82 7.14
N PRO A 123 23.23 15.72 6.20
CA PRO A 123 23.74 15.33 4.89
C PRO A 123 25.10 14.64 5.03
N ASP A 124 25.27 13.50 4.35
CA ASP A 124 26.57 12.82 4.29
C ASP A 124 27.55 13.73 3.51
N PRO A 125 28.67 14.15 4.12
CA PRO A 125 29.65 14.99 3.44
C PRO A 125 30.20 14.40 2.14
N GLU A 126 30.24 13.08 1.98
CA GLU A 126 30.69 12.44 0.73
C GLU A 126 29.61 12.51 -0.36
N GLU A 127 28.34 12.29 -0.02
CA GLU A 127 27.22 12.46 -0.97
C GLU A 127 27.12 13.91 -1.47
N VAL A 128 27.30 14.89 -0.57
CA VAL A 128 27.29 16.32 -0.94
C VAL A 128 28.43 16.63 -1.92
N LYS A 129 29.62 16.08 -1.72
CA LYS A 129 30.75 16.25 -2.63
C LYS A 129 30.48 15.62 -3.99
N GLU A 130 29.90 14.42 -4.02
CA GLU A 130 29.59 13.71 -5.25
C GLU A 130 28.54 14.47 -6.08
N ILE A 131 27.45 14.92 -5.43
CA ILE A 131 26.41 15.74 -6.06
C ILE A 131 27.04 17.03 -6.62
N ALA A 132 27.84 17.74 -5.83
CA ALA A 132 28.51 18.96 -6.28
C ALA A 132 29.43 18.70 -7.48
N ALA A 133 30.13 17.57 -7.51
CA ALA A 133 30.96 17.19 -8.65
C ALA A 133 30.12 16.96 -9.91
N ILE A 134 29.00 16.23 -9.83
CA ILE A 134 28.10 15.98 -10.97
C ILE A 134 27.55 17.29 -11.54
N TRP A 135 27.08 18.19 -10.67
CA TRP A 135 26.51 19.48 -11.10
C TRP A 135 27.56 20.43 -11.69
N ASN A 136 28.80 20.40 -11.20
CA ASN A 136 29.89 21.20 -11.76
C ASN A 136 30.45 20.61 -13.06
N SER A 137 30.37 19.28 -13.25
CA SER A 137 30.83 18.60 -14.46
C SER A 137 29.92 18.86 -15.68
N ASN A 138 28.66 19.19 -15.45
CA ASN A 138 27.67 19.43 -16.51
C ASN A 138 27.64 20.89 -17.01
N ASN A 139 28.51 21.77 -16.49
CA ASN A 139 28.61 23.18 -16.84
C ASN A 139 29.85 23.54 -17.70
N GLU A 140 30.57 22.54 -18.24
CA GLU A 140 31.62 22.68 -19.27
C GLU A 140 31.13 22.18 -20.64
#